data_AF-A0A643F7S5-F1
#
_entry.id   AF-A0A643F7S5-F1
#
_cell.length_a   1.000
_cell.length_b   1.000
_cell.length_c   1.000
_cell.angle_alpha   90.00
_cell.angle_beta   90.00
_cell.angle_gamma   90.00
#
_symmetry.space_group_name_H-M   'P 1'
#
loop_
_entity.id
_entity.type
_entity.pdbx_description
1 polymer ?
#
loop_
_entity_poly.entity_id
_entity_poly.type
_entity_poly.pdbx_seq_one_letter_code
_entity_poly.pdbx_strand_id
1 'polypeptide(L)'
;MPRRLSSFELPFVLRKSPGGHQRTLYDGLCAAISTGQLKPGARLPSSRELARQYGVARATVVAVYEQLRAEGYLSAQAGAGTFVNAELPDTTLRRPRTITQPKPTVQSGLPQLSPTGWALSQSAFPTSTAIGSPSRPFAAHLPALDEFPRELWSRVMARAIRRLPASALGDGDPLGLLSLRQAICDYLGAARGVACLPEQILVTSGTQQALDICARLLISPGDAVIVEDPGYVGARRVLEASGAHICPGPVDCAFH
;
A
#
# COMPACT_ATOMS: atom_id res chain seq x y z
N MET A 1 -41.94 -14.70 -42.34
CA MET A 1 -40.54 -14.31 -42.64
C MET A 1 -39.67 -14.59 -41.43
N PRO A 2 -38.64 -15.43 -41.51
CA PRO A 2 -37.88 -15.86 -40.34
C PRO A 2 -36.91 -14.77 -39.87
N ARG A 3 -36.91 -14.57 -38.55
CA ARG A 3 -36.13 -13.59 -37.80
C ARG A 3 -34.66 -14.02 -37.83
N ARG A 4 -33.79 -13.25 -38.52
CA ARG A 4 -32.34 -13.51 -38.59
C ARG A 4 -31.79 -13.65 -37.16
N LEU A 5 -31.28 -14.83 -36.83
CA LEU A 5 -30.42 -15.05 -35.67
C LEU A 5 -29.10 -14.35 -35.98
N SER A 6 -28.87 -13.16 -35.40
CA SER A 6 -27.52 -12.59 -35.38
C SER A 6 -26.68 -13.45 -34.44
N SER A 7 -25.79 -14.27 -34.97
CA SER A 7 -24.77 -14.97 -34.17
C SER A 7 -23.83 -13.93 -33.57
N PHE A 8 -24.19 -13.42 -32.40
CA PHE A 8 -23.32 -12.60 -31.59
C PHE A 8 -22.38 -13.57 -30.87
N GLU A 9 -21.24 -13.89 -31.48
CA GLU A 9 -20.21 -14.69 -30.83
C GLU A 9 -19.41 -13.80 -29.89
N LEU A 10 -19.64 -13.96 -28.59
CA LEU A 10 -18.81 -13.34 -27.58
C LEU A 10 -17.47 -14.08 -27.52
N PRO A 11 -16.33 -13.38 -27.57
CA PRO A 11 -15.01 -13.96 -27.84
C PRO A 11 -14.36 -14.64 -26.62
N PHE A 12 -15.16 -15.16 -25.69
CA PHE A 12 -14.63 -15.83 -24.51
C PHE A 12 -15.43 -17.09 -24.16
N VAL A 13 -14.70 -18.09 -23.68
CA VAL A 13 -15.24 -19.38 -23.21
C VAL A 13 -15.39 -19.31 -21.70
N LEU A 14 -16.54 -19.71 -21.17
CA LEU A 14 -16.69 -19.89 -19.73
C LEU A 14 -15.85 -21.08 -19.26
N ARG A 15 -14.65 -20.81 -18.74
CA ARG A 15 -13.87 -21.81 -18.02
C ARG A 15 -14.46 -22.00 -16.62
N LYS A 16 -14.50 -23.25 -16.13
CA LYS A 16 -14.84 -23.53 -14.72
C LYS A 16 -13.83 -22.82 -13.82
N SER A 17 -14.25 -21.73 -13.19
CA SER A 17 -13.48 -21.01 -12.17
C SER A 17 -14.06 -21.28 -10.77
N PRO A 18 -13.23 -21.21 -9.70
CA PRO A 18 -13.68 -21.42 -8.32
C PRO A 18 -14.81 -20.49 -7.87
N GLY A 19 -15.03 -19.36 -8.56
CA GLY A 19 -16.07 -18.35 -8.25
C GLY A 19 -17.44 -18.57 -8.92
N GLY A 20 -17.67 -19.71 -9.56
CA GLY A 20 -18.95 -20.02 -10.23
C GLY A 20 -19.15 -19.28 -11.56
N HIS A 21 -20.15 -19.72 -12.33
CA HIS A 21 -20.43 -19.23 -13.69
C HIS A 21 -20.74 -17.73 -13.76
N GLN A 22 -21.21 -17.12 -12.66
CA GLN A 22 -21.50 -15.69 -12.59
C GLN A 22 -20.24 -14.83 -12.71
N ARG A 23 -19.20 -15.14 -11.93
CA ARG A 23 -17.95 -14.38 -11.90
C ARG A 23 -17.21 -14.47 -13.24
N THR A 24 -17.10 -15.68 -13.80
CA THR A 24 -16.46 -15.87 -15.11
C THR A 24 -17.19 -15.11 -16.22
N LEU A 25 -18.53 -15.07 -16.19
CA LEU A 25 -19.31 -14.34 -17.18
C LEU A 25 -19.13 -12.82 -17.05
N TYR A 26 -19.09 -12.32 -15.81
CA TYR A 26 -18.83 -10.91 -15.54
C TYR A 26 -17.42 -10.50 -16.00
N ASP A 27 -16.38 -11.24 -15.60
CA ASP A 27 -14.98 -10.93 -15.95
C ASP A 27 -14.77 -10.94 -17.48
N GLY A 28 -15.38 -11.91 -18.18
CA GLY A 28 -15.31 -12.01 -19.63
C GLY A 28 -15.98 -10.84 -20.36
N LEU A 29 -17.13 -10.38 -19.88
CA LEU A 29 -17.82 -9.21 -20.43
C LEU A 29 -17.05 -7.91 -20.14
N CYS A 30 -16.53 -7.73 -18.93
CA CYS A 30 -15.68 -6.58 -18.59
C CYS A 30 -14.44 -6.51 -19.49
N ALA A 31 -13.75 -7.64 -19.67
CA ALA A 31 -12.57 -7.72 -20.53
C ALA A 31 -12.90 -7.41 -22.00
N ALA A 32 -14.01 -7.94 -22.53
CA ALA A 32 -14.42 -7.68 -23.90
C ALA A 32 -14.81 -6.21 -24.13
N ILE A 33 -15.39 -5.54 -23.13
CA ILE A 33 -15.71 -4.10 -23.19
C ILE A 33 -14.44 -3.26 -23.09
N SER A 34 -13.55 -3.54 -22.13
CA SER A 34 -12.34 -2.73 -21.90
C SER A 34 -11.29 -2.87 -22.99
N THR A 35 -11.19 -4.03 -23.63
CA THR A 35 -10.29 -4.28 -24.78
C THR A 35 -10.86 -3.78 -26.11
N GLY A 36 -12.08 -3.23 -26.11
CA GLY A 36 -12.74 -2.69 -27.31
C GLY A 36 -13.27 -3.73 -28.29
N GLN A 37 -13.28 -5.01 -27.92
CA GLN A 37 -13.92 -6.07 -28.71
C GLN A 37 -15.43 -5.87 -28.77
N LEU A 38 -16.04 -5.42 -27.66
CA LEU A 38 -17.40 -4.88 -27.62
C LEU A 38 -17.32 -3.36 -27.71
N LYS A 39 -17.60 -2.83 -28.91
CA LYS A 39 -17.54 -1.38 -29.17
C LYS A 39 -18.58 -0.63 -28.32
N PRO A 40 -18.28 0.61 -27.89
CA PRO A 40 -19.29 1.48 -27.29
C PRO A 40 -20.51 1.63 -28.21
N GLY A 41 -21.71 1.53 -27.65
CA GLY A 41 -22.98 1.51 -28.40
C GLY A 41 -23.36 0.15 -29.01
N ALA A 42 -22.53 -0.89 -28.89
CA ALA A 42 -22.90 -2.23 -29.36
C ALA A 42 -24.05 -2.82 -28.53
N ARG A 43 -25.01 -3.45 -29.21
CA ARG A 43 -26.15 -4.12 -28.60
C ARG A 43 -25.74 -5.50 -28.09
N LEU A 44 -25.99 -5.78 -26.81
CA LEU A 44 -25.77 -7.11 -26.25
C LEU A 44 -26.96 -8.06 -26.55
N PRO A 45 -26.72 -9.38 -26.60
CA PRO A 45 -27.77 -10.39 -26.66
C PRO A 45 -28.74 -10.29 -25.49
N SER A 46 -29.96 -10.77 -25.69
CA SER A 46 -30.93 -10.84 -24.59
C SER A 46 -30.47 -11.80 -23.50
N SER A 47 -30.91 -11.58 -22.24
CA SER A 47 -30.54 -12.48 -21.13
C SER A 47 -30.91 -13.94 -21.36
N ARG A 48 -31.95 -14.21 -22.17
CA ARG A 48 -32.36 -15.57 -22.57
C ARG A 48 -31.42 -16.18 -23.61
N GLU A 49 -30.98 -15.37 -24.57
CA GLU A 49 -30.10 -15.80 -25.65
C GLU A 49 -28.69 -16.08 -25.13
N LEU A 50 -28.16 -15.19 -24.29
CA LEU A 50 -26.86 -15.35 -23.67
C LEU A 50 -26.82 -16.55 -22.71
N ALA A 51 -27.90 -16.77 -21.94
CA ALA A 51 -28.03 -17.95 -21.08
C ALA A 51 -28.00 -19.26 -21.88
N ARG A 52 -28.71 -19.31 -23.02
CA ARG A 52 -28.72 -20.47 -23.91
C ARG A 52 -27.36 -20.72 -24.56
N GLN A 53 -26.68 -19.66 -25.01
CA GLN A 53 -25.37 -19.76 -25.66
C GLN A 53 -24.30 -20.32 -24.73
N TYR A 54 -24.35 -19.95 -23.46
CA TYR A 54 -23.33 -20.31 -22.47
C TYR A 54 -23.73 -21.44 -21.52
N GLY A 55 -24.94 -21.99 -21.66
CA GLY A 55 -25.43 -23.09 -20.83
C GLY A 55 -25.59 -22.73 -19.35
N VAL A 56 -25.86 -21.46 -19.04
CA VAL A 56 -25.99 -20.95 -17.66
C VAL A 56 -27.44 -20.61 -17.32
N ALA A 57 -27.78 -20.59 -16.03
CA ALA A 57 -29.11 -20.16 -15.60
C ALA A 57 -29.37 -18.70 -15.98
N ARG A 58 -30.59 -18.40 -16.46
CA ARG A 58 -31.00 -17.03 -16.82
C ARG A 58 -30.79 -16.03 -15.67
N ALA A 59 -31.04 -16.46 -14.43
CA ALA A 59 -30.85 -15.63 -13.25
C ALA A 59 -29.40 -15.12 -13.11
N THR A 60 -28.41 -15.96 -13.46
CA THR A 60 -27.00 -15.60 -13.46
C THR A 60 -26.69 -14.50 -14.46
N VAL A 61 -27.23 -14.60 -15.68
CA VAL A 61 -27.03 -13.57 -16.72
C VAL A 61 -27.69 -12.24 -16.33
N VAL A 62 -28.91 -12.31 -15.77
CA VAL A 62 -29.61 -11.12 -15.28
C VAL A 62 -28.79 -10.43 -14.19
N ALA A 63 -28.26 -11.18 -13.22
CA ALA A 63 -27.42 -10.62 -12.17
C ALA A 63 -26.16 -9.92 -12.72
N VAL A 64 -25.48 -10.53 -13.71
CA VAL A 64 -24.29 -9.92 -14.35
C VAL A 64 -24.64 -8.65 -15.12
N TYR A 65 -25.75 -8.63 -15.87
CA TYR A 65 -26.18 -7.44 -16.59
C TYR A 65 -26.58 -6.30 -15.65
N GLU A 66 -27.28 -6.61 -14.56
CA GLU A 66 -27.63 -5.65 -13.52
C GLU A 66 -26.38 -5.06 -12.86
N GLN A 67 -25.39 -5.90 -12.56
CA GLN A 67 -24.11 -5.46 -11.99
C GLN A 67 -23.34 -4.55 -12.96
N LEU A 68 -23.16 -4.96 -14.22
CA LEU A 68 -22.48 -4.14 -15.24
C LEU A 68 -23.22 -2.83 -15.53
N ARG A 69 -24.55 -2.81 -15.36
CA ARG A 69 -25.33 -1.57 -15.44
C ARG A 69 -25.09 -0.67 -14.23
N ALA A 70 -25.05 -1.23 -13.03
CA ALA A 70 -24.77 -0.47 -11.81
C ALA A 70 -23.38 0.16 -11.82
N GLU A 71 -22.40 -0.51 -12.44
CA GLU A 71 -21.02 -0.04 -12.60
C GLU A 71 -20.84 0.87 -13.83
N GLY A 72 -21.88 1.09 -14.64
CA GLY A 72 -21.87 2.04 -15.75
C GLY A 72 -21.31 1.50 -17.08
N TYR A 73 -20.96 0.22 -17.16
CA TYR A 73 -20.51 -0.42 -18.40
C TYR A 73 -21.65 -0.63 -19.40
N LEU A 74 -22.88 -0.83 -18.93
CA LEU A 74 -24.06 -1.05 -19.75
C LEU A 74 -25.15 0.01 -19.52
N SER A 75 -25.91 0.31 -20.55
CA SER A 75 -27.14 1.09 -20.50
C SER A 75 -28.32 0.25 -20.98
N ALA A 76 -29.49 0.43 -20.36
CA ALA A 76 -30.73 -0.19 -20.79
C ALA A 76 -31.66 0.88 -21.35
N GLN A 77 -32.09 0.73 -22.61
CA GLN A 77 -33.07 1.61 -23.21
C GLN A 77 -34.41 0.88 -23.33
N ALA A 78 -35.46 1.43 -22.73
CA ALA A 78 -36.78 0.81 -22.66
C ALA A 78 -37.28 0.44 -24.07
N GLY A 79 -37.53 -0.85 -24.30
CA GLY A 79 -37.99 -1.40 -25.58
C GLY A 79 -36.90 -1.68 -26.63
N ALA A 80 -35.67 -1.17 -26.46
CA ALA A 80 -34.60 -1.26 -27.47
C ALA A 80 -33.50 -2.29 -27.14
N GLY A 81 -33.32 -2.66 -25.87
CA GLY A 81 -32.34 -3.67 -25.43
C GLY A 81 -31.26 -3.11 -24.50
N THR A 82 -30.20 -3.89 -24.29
CA THR A 82 -29.04 -3.52 -23.48
C THR A 82 -27.86 -3.18 -24.39
N PHE A 83 -27.20 -2.06 -24.15
CA PHE A 83 -26.12 -1.53 -24.99
C PHE A 83 -24.88 -1.22 -24.14
N VAL A 84 -23.69 -1.36 -24.71
CA VAL A 84 -22.44 -0.90 -24.07
C VAL A 84 -22.44 0.63 -24.01
N ASN A 85 -22.13 1.20 -22.85
CA ASN A 85 -22.16 2.64 -22.67
C ASN A 85 -21.08 3.35 -23.51
N ALA A 86 -21.38 4.56 -24.00
CA ALA A 86 -20.46 5.35 -24.84
C ALA A 86 -19.29 5.92 -24.02
N GLU A 87 -19.59 6.33 -22.79
CA GLU A 87 -18.61 6.74 -21.79
C GLU A 87 -18.39 5.57 -20.83
N LEU A 88 -17.34 4.80 -21.11
CA LEU A 88 -16.91 3.75 -20.20
C LEU A 88 -16.20 4.39 -19.00
N PRO A 89 -16.42 3.92 -17.76
CA PRO A 89 -15.72 4.44 -16.58
C PRO A 89 -14.20 4.49 -16.77
N ASP A 90 -13.64 3.47 -17.42
CA ASP A 90 -12.20 3.37 -17.71
C ASP A 90 -11.70 4.35 -18.79
N THR A 91 -12.55 4.80 -19.71
CA THR A 91 -12.16 5.80 -20.73
C THR A 91 -12.20 7.23 -20.19
N THR A 92 -13.03 7.51 -19.17
CA THR A 92 -13.04 8.84 -18.52
C THR A 92 -11.75 9.13 -17.74
N LEU A 93 -11.13 8.10 -17.14
CA LEU A 93 -9.79 8.18 -16.53
C LEU A 93 -8.65 8.29 -17.57
N ARG A 94 -8.92 7.96 -18.83
CA ARG A 94 -7.99 8.05 -19.97
C ARG A 94 -8.25 9.23 -20.91
N ARG A 95 -9.18 10.14 -20.58
CA ARG A 95 -9.38 11.34 -21.40
C ARG A 95 -8.08 12.15 -21.37
N PRO A 96 -7.40 12.36 -22.51
CA PRO A 96 -6.25 13.25 -22.53
C PRO A 96 -6.83 14.63 -22.23
N ARG A 97 -6.58 15.14 -21.01
CA ARG A 97 -6.73 16.55 -20.73
C ARG A 97 -5.89 17.25 -21.80
N THR A 98 -6.54 18.04 -22.66
CA THR A 98 -5.89 18.99 -23.56
C THR A 98 -5.34 20.14 -22.72
N ILE A 99 -4.42 19.80 -21.81
CA ILE A 99 -3.43 20.74 -21.36
C ILE A 99 -2.37 20.63 -22.45
N THR A 100 -2.02 21.75 -23.07
CA THR A 100 -0.82 21.87 -23.89
C THR A 100 0.38 21.63 -22.96
N GLN A 101 0.62 20.37 -22.60
CA GLN A 101 1.78 19.95 -21.84
C GLN A 101 2.91 19.82 -22.85
N PRO A 102 4.08 20.44 -22.60
CA PRO A 102 5.27 20.10 -23.36
C PRO A 102 5.42 18.58 -23.30
N LYS A 103 5.48 17.96 -24.48
CA LYS A 103 5.58 16.51 -24.69
C LYS A 103 6.54 15.93 -23.65
N PRO A 104 6.07 15.21 -22.61
CA PRO A 104 6.99 14.56 -21.71
C PRO A 104 7.68 13.51 -22.57
N THR A 105 8.96 13.73 -22.83
CA THR A 105 9.86 12.71 -23.33
C THR A 105 9.74 11.59 -22.30
N VAL A 106 8.96 10.55 -22.61
CA VAL A 106 8.97 9.32 -21.82
C VAL A 106 10.34 8.72 -22.07
N GLN A 107 11.33 9.19 -21.32
CA GLN A 107 12.58 8.49 -21.15
C GLN A 107 12.18 7.16 -20.51
N SER A 108 12.47 6.06 -21.18
CA SER A 108 12.25 4.69 -20.72
C SER A 108 13.18 4.32 -19.56
N GLY A 109 13.42 5.23 -18.62
CA GLY A 109 14.22 5.05 -17.43
C GLY A 109 13.34 5.16 -16.19
N LEU A 110 13.69 4.41 -15.15
CA LEU A 110 13.21 4.71 -13.80
C LEU A 110 13.44 6.20 -13.51
N PRO A 111 12.51 6.89 -12.84
CA PRO A 111 12.69 8.30 -12.49
C PRO A 111 14.02 8.46 -11.74
N GLN A 112 14.86 9.38 -12.20
CA GLN A 112 16.12 9.66 -11.51
C GLN A 112 15.79 10.29 -10.16
N LEU A 113 16.32 9.70 -9.09
CA LEU A 113 16.23 10.29 -7.77
C LEU A 113 17.05 11.59 -7.75
N SER A 114 16.56 12.61 -7.04
CA SER A 114 17.38 13.77 -6.72
C SER A 114 18.61 13.34 -5.89
N PRO A 115 19.68 14.15 -5.81
CA PRO A 115 20.82 13.83 -4.96
C PRO A 115 20.40 13.47 -3.52
N THR A 116 19.45 14.21 -2.94
CA THR A 116 18.85 13.91 -1.64
C THR A 116 18.07 12.59 -1.64
N GLY A 117 17.27 12.33 -2.68
CA GLY A 117 16.53 11.07 -2.81
C GLY A 117 17.45 9.85 -2.93
N TRP A 118 18.59 10.01 -3.61
CA TRP A 118 19.62 8.98 -3.73
C TRP A 118 20.37 8.77 -2.41
N ALA A 119 20.71 9.84 -1.70
CA ALA A 119 21.30 9.74 -0.36
C ALA A 119 20.35 9.03 0.63
N LEU A 120 19.04 9.36 0.58
CA LEU A 120 18.02 8.71 1.38
C LEU A 120 17.75 7.25 0.97
N SER A 121 17.85 6.90 -0.32
CA SER A 121 17.70 5.49 -0.74
C SER A 121 18.87 4.62 -0.28
N GLN A 122 20.02 5.23 0.00
CA GLN A 122 21.15 4.56 0.64
C GLN A 122 21.06 4.56 2.17
N SER A 123 20.20 5.38 2.76
CA SER A 123 19.92 5.35 4.19
C SER A 123 19.16 4.06 4.53
N ALA A 124 19.37 3.53 5.74
CA ALA A 124 18.78 2.26 6.17
C ALA A 124 17.28 2.37 6.52
N PHE A 125 16.53 3.20 5.78
CA PHE A 125 15.09 3.36 5.92
C PHE A 125 14.34 2.33 5.08
N PRO A 126 13.32 1.71 5.69
CA PRO A 126 13.45 0.35 6.17
C PRO A 126 13.69 -0.64 5.03
N THR A 127 14.94 -0.82 4.63
CA THR A 127 15.37 -1.93 3.78
C THR A 127 15.99 -3.00 4.66
N SER A 128 15.18 -3.56 5.57
CA SER A 128 15.47 -4.93 5.99
C SER A 128 15.16 -5.82 4.80
N THR A 129 16.19 -6.10 3.99
CA THR A 129 16.13 -7.08 2.90
C THR A 129 16.00 -8.52 3.43
N ALA A 130 15.92 -8.70 4.76
CA ALA A 130 15.82 -9.98 5.44
C ALA A 130 14.36 -10.42 5.68
N ILE A 131 13.38 -9.93 4.93
CA ILE A 131 12.03 -10.49 4.96
C ILE A 131 12.08 -11.90 4.35
N GLY A 132 12.00 -12.93 5.21
CA GLY A 132 11.84 -14.33 4.80
C GLY A 132 13.10 -15.20 4.84
N SER A 133 14.26 -14.69 5.30
CA SER A 133 15.41 -15.57 5.57
C SER A 133 15.24 -16.27 6.92
N PRO A 134 15.45 -17.60 7.01
CA PRO A 134 15.41 -18.27 8.30
C PRO A 134 16.48 -17.68 9.22
N SER A 135 16.10 -17.43 10.48
CA SER A 135 17.02 -16.94 11.51
C SER A 135 18.21 -17.90 11.61
N ARG A 136 19.43 -17.35 11.60
CA ARG A 136 20.67 -18.11 11.79
C ARG A 136 21.12 -17.97 13.24
N PRO A 137 21.71 -19.02 13.85
CA PRO A 137 22.36 -18.89 15.15
C PRO A 137 23.37 -17.73 15.17
N PHE A 138 23.48 -17.06 16.31
CA PHE A 138 24.37 -15.90 16.53
C PHE A 138 24.03 -14.63 15.72
N ALA A 139 22.78 -14.48 15.27
CA ALA A 139 22.29 -13.21 14.74
C ALA A 139 22.08 -12.18 15.87
N ALA A 140 23.03 -11.26 16.06
CA ALA A 140 23.07 -10.29 17.16
C ALA A 140 21.86 -9.33 17.27
N HIS A 141 20.98 -9.30 16.27
CA HIS A 141 19.88 -8.34 16.16
C HIS A 141 18.48 -8.97 16.25
N LEU A 142 18.40 -10.28 16.49
CA LEU A 142 17.12 -10.99 16.61
C LEU A 142 16.89 -11.43 18.07
N PRO A 143 15.83 -10.93 18.73
CA PRO A 143 15.43 -11.47 20.03
C PRO A 143 14.87 -12.90 19.86
N ALA A 144 14.65 -13.61 20.99
CA ALA A 144 13.98 -14.90 21.02
C ALA A 144 12.50 -14.75 20.61
N LEU A 145 12.23 -14.79 19.30
CA LEU A 145 10.88 -14.58 18.73
C LEU A 145 9.90 -15.71 19.09
N ASP A 146 10.41 -16.87 19.45
CA ASP A 146 9.70 -18.04 19.97
C ASP A 146 9.27 -17.87 21.43
N GLU A 147 10.01 -17.12 22.23
CA GLU A 147 9.65 -16.80 23.63
C GLU A 147 8.66 -15.62 23.75
N PHE A 148 8.33 -14.95 22.65
CA PHE A 148 7.39 -13.84 22.68
C PHE A 148 6.01 -14.28 23.21
N PRO A 149 5.45 -13.64 24.26
CA PRO A 149 4.26 -14.12 24.96
C PRO A 149 2.97 -13.78 24.19
N ARG A 150 2.75 -14.47 23.06
CA ARG A 150 1.68 -14.20 22.08
C ARG A 150 0.29 -14.14 22.73
N GLU A 151 -0.04 -15.07 23.62
CA GLU A 151 -1.34 -15.13 24.27
C GLU A 151 -1.60 -13.94 25.21
N LEU A 152 -0.59 -13.56 26.00
CA LEU A 152 -0.70 -12.40 26.87
C LEU A 152 -0.83 -11.12 26.04
N TRP A 153 0.02 -10.98 25.03
CA TRP A 153 -0.01 -9.82 24.13
C TRP A 153 -1.36 -9.67 23.44
N SER A 154 -1.91 -10.74 22.87
CA SER A 154 -3.23 -10.72 22.24
C SER A 154 -4.34 -10.30 23.21
N ARG A 155 -4.32 -10.78 24.46
CA ARG A 155 -5.29 -10.39 25.49
C ARG A 155 -5.19 -8.91 25.85
N VAL A 156 -3.97 -8.38 26.00
CA VAL A 156 -3.72 -6.97 26.32
C VAL A 156 -4.15 -6.08 25.14
N MET A 157 -3.75 -6.42 23.92
CA MET A 157 -4.14 -5.70 22.71
C MET A 157 -5.66 -5.65 22.52
N ALA A 158 -6.35 -6.78 22.69
CA ALA A 158 -7.81 -6.83 22.60
C ALA A 158 -8.48 -5.98 23.68
N ARG A 159 -7.91 -5.89 24.89
CA ARG A 159 -8.40 -5.01 25.95
C ARG A 159 -8.16 -3.54 25.63
N ALA A 160 -6.97 -3.21 25.12
CA ALA A 160 -6.60 -1.83 24.78
C ALA A 160 -7.50 -1.28 23.67
N ILE A 161 -7.68 -2.03 22.57
CA ILE A 161 -8.48 -1.56 21.44
C ILE A 161 -9.97 -1.37 21.79
N ARG A 162 -10.52 -2.22 22.67
CA ARG A 162 -11.91 -2.06 23.17
C ARG A 162 -12.13 -0.83 24.04
N ARG A 163 -11.07 -0.28 24.63
CA ARG A 163 -11.12 0.91 25.49
C ARG A 163 -10.70 2.19 24.75
N LEU A 164 -10.17 2.05 23.54
CA LEU A 164 -9.67 3.16 22.77
C LEU A 164 -10.84 4.00 22.24
N PRO A 165 -10.88 5.32 22.47
CA PRO A 165 -11.94 6.16 21.93
C PRO A 165 -11.85 6.19 20.41
N ALA A 166 -13.01 6.32 19.74
CA ALA A 166 -13.07 6.37 18.28
C ALA A 166 -12.20 7.49 17.67
N SER A 167 -12.06 8.62 18.39
CA SER A 167 -11.20 9.73 17.98
C SER A 167 -9.73 9.34 17.84
N ALA A 168 -9.25 8.37 18.62
CA ALA A 168 -7.87 7.88 18.55
C ALA A 168 -7.65 6.86 17.41
N LEU A 169 -8.69 6.51 16.64
CA LEU A 169 -8.57 5.71 15.41
C LEU A 169 -8.36 6.57 14.15
N GLY A 170 -8.54 7.89 14.26
CA GLY A 170 -8.26 8.84 13.19
C GLY A 170 -6.84 9.40 13.30
N ASP A 171 -6.63 10.59 12.74
CA ASP A 171 -5.36 11.31 12.88
C ASP A 171 -5.11 11.66 14.35
N GLY A 172 -4.05 11.08 14.91
CA GLY A 172 -3.66 11.25 16.30
C GLY A 172 -2.69 12.41 16.53
N ASP A 173 -2.32 12.60 17.79
CA ASP A 173 -1.19 13.43 18.17
C ASP A 173 0.08 12.94 17.44
N PRO A 174 0.83 13.81 16.73
CA PRO A 174 2.04 13.42 16.01
C PRO A 174 3.13 12.85 16.93
N LEU A 175 3.11 13.16 18.23
CA LEU A 175 4.02 12.59 19.22
C LEU A 175 3.63 11.16 19.63
N GLY A 176 2.44 10.71 19.24
CA GLY A 176 1.82 9.47 19.68
C GLY A 176 0.86 9.66 20.85
N LEU A 177 0.12 8.59 21.16
CA LEU A 177 -0.96 8.60 22.16
C LEU A 177 -0.45 9.06 23.54
N LEU A 178 -1.05 10.11 24.09
CA LEU A 178 -0.63 10.69 25.38
C LEU A 178 -0.58 9.66 26.52
N SER A 179 -1.58 8.78 26.62
CA SER A 179 -1.59 7.73 27.67
C SER A 179 -0.45 6.72 27.52
N LEU A 180 -0.01 6.45 26.29
CA LEU A 180 1.19 5.64 26.03
C LEU A 180 2.45 6.41 26.44
N ARG A 181 2.55 7.70 26.10
CA ARG A 181 3.69 8.54 26.48
C ARG A 181 3.82 8.64 28.00
N GLN A 182 2.72 8.78 28.74
CA GLN A 182 2.72 8.76 30.21
C GLN A 182 3.25 7.42 30.75
N ALA A 183 2.74 6.30 30.23
CA ALA A 183 3.20 4.98 30.67
C ALA A 183 4.70 4.74 30.39
N ILE A 184 5.20 5.23 29.25
CA ILE A 184 6.63 5.18 28.91
C ILE A 184 7.44 6.07 29.86
N CYS A 185 6.97 7.29 30.14
CA CYS A 185 7.59 8.21 31.09
C CYS A 185 7.76 7.57 32.47
N ASP A 186 6.69 6.99 33.01
CA ASP A 186 6.69 6.33 34.32
C ASP A 186 7.66 5.13 34.32
N TYR A 187 7.67 4.34 33.24
CA TYR A 187 8.58 3.21 33.08
C TYR A 187 10.05 3.64 33.01
N LEU A 188 10.37 4.68 32.23
CA LEU A 188 11.73 5.18 32.08
C LEU A 188 12.27 5.78 33.39
N GLY A 189 11.44 6.49 34.14
CA GLY A 189 11.78 6.97 35.47
C GLY A 189 12.11 5.82 36.42
N ALA A 190 11.26 4.80 36.48
CA ALA A 190 11.44 3.66 37.39
C ALA A 190 12.57 2.71 36.99
N ALA A 191 12.72 2.37 35.70
CA ALA A 191 13.62 1.32 35.22
C ALA A 191 15.01 1.84 34.78
N ARG A 192 15.12 3.14 34.49
CA ARG A 192 16.33 3.75 33.92
C ARG A 192 16.74 5.07 34.60
N GLY A 193 15.96 5.58 35.57
CA GLY A 193 16.26 6.83 36.26
C GLY A 193 16.20 8.06 35.35
N VAL A 194 15.54 7.95 34.19
CA VAL A 194 15.44 9.06 33.23
C VAL A 194 14.34 10.02 33.70
N ALA A 195 14.73 11.27 33.98
CA ALA A 195 13.79 12.34 34.26
C ALA A 195 13.31 12.97 32.95
N CYS A 196 12.09 12.69 32.55
CA CYS A 196 11.44 13.33 31.41
C CYS A 196 9.95 13.58 31.69
N LEU A 197 9.33 14.38 30.85
CA LEU A 197 7.88 14.61 30.82
C LEU A 197 7.27 13.89 29.61
N PRO A 198 5.98 13.51 29.66
CA PRO A 198 5.30 12.89 28.53
C PRO A 198 5.41 13.69 27.23
N GLU A 199 5.41 15.03 27.30
CA GLU A 199 5.53 15.95 26.16
C GLU A 199 6.90 15.91 25.48
N GLN A 200 7.90 15.34 26.14
CA GLN A 200 9.26 15.16 25.61
C GLN A 200 9.45 13.78 24.96
N ILE A 201 8.41 12.95 24.91
CA ILE A 201 8.44 11.61 24.32
C ILE A 201 7.78 11.63 22.94
N LEU A 202 8.51 11.15 21.94
CA LEU A 202 7.99 10.89 20.59
C LEU A 202 7.97 9.38 20.34
N VAL A 203 6.79 8.83 20.06
CA VAL A 203 6.64 7.42 19.71
C VAL A 203 6.92 7.21 18.22
N THR A 204 7.87 6.33 17.89
CA THR A 204 8.25 6.01 16.51
C THR A 204 8.10 4.51 16.22
N SER A 205 8.17 4.14 14.94
CA SER A 205 8.17 2.75 14.48
C SER A 205 9.51 2.03 14.72
N GLY A 206 10.50 2.71 15.28
CA GLY A 206 11.81 2.13 15.60
C GLY A 206 12.95 3.16 15.64
N THR A 207 14.13 2.70 16.06
CA THR A 207 15.32 3.53 16.26
C THR A 207 15.76 4.25 14.98
N GLN A 208 15.69 3.59 13.81
CA GLN A 208 16.03 4.22 12.53
C GLN A 208 15.17 5.46 12.26
N GLN A 209 13.85 5.37 12.50
CA GLN A 209 12.95 6.49 12.32
C GLN A 209 13.25 7.63 13.30
N ALA A 210 13.53 7.30 14.56
CA ALA A 210 13.91 8.30 15.55
C ALA A 210 15.18 9.05 15.14
N LEU A 211 16.22 8.33 14.68
CA LEU A 211 17.48 8.92 14.26
C LEU A 211 17.33 9.83 13.03
N ASP A 212 16.51 9.47 12.04
CA ASP A 212 16.27 10.32 10.86
C ASP A 212 15.52 11.60 11.22
N ILE A 213 14.53 11.52 12.11
CA ILE A 213 13.85 12.71 12.63
C ILE A 213 14.85 13.62 13.35
N CYS A 214 15.69 13.06 14.24
CA CYS A 214 16.73 13.81 14.93
C CYS A 214 17.72 14.44 13.95
N ALA A 215 18.19 13.70 12.95
CA ALA A 215 19.14 14.21 11.97
C ALA A 215 18.55 15.38 11.16
N ARG A 216 17.30 15.27 10.69
CA ARG A 216 16.61 16.36 9.98
C ARG A 216 16.42 17.62 10.82
N LEU A 217 16.29 17.47 12.14
CA LEU A 217 16.05 18.60 13.04
C LEU A 217 17.34 19.25 13.56
N LEU A 218 18.41 18.47 13.69
CA LEU A 218 19.62 18.90 14.41
C LEU A 218 20.85 19.07 13.51
N ILE A 219 20.79 18.63 12.25
CA ILE A 219 21.97 18.56 11.38
C ILE A 219 21.73 19.34 10.09
N SER A 220 22.68 20.21 9.77
CA SER A 220 22.81 20.84 8.47
C SER A 220 23.86 20.12 7.61
N PRO A 221 23.70 20.12 6.27
CA PRO A 221 24.73 19.58 5.39
C PRO A 221 26.09 20.24 5.65
N GLY A 222 27.13 19.42 5.85
CA GLY A 222 28.49 19.85 6.17
C GLY A 222 28.83 19.86 7.67
N ASP A 223 27.84 19.70 8.56
CA ASP A 223 28.11 19.63 10.01
C ASP A 223 28.99 18.42 10.34
N ALA A 224 29.97 18.63 11.22
CA ALA A 224 30.81 17.56 11.73
C ALA A 224 30.08 16.81 12.86
N VAL A 225 29.92 15.49 12.72
CA VAL A 225 29.26 14.64 13.71
C VAL A 225 30.18 13.51 14.14
N ILE A 226 30.41 13.40 15.45
CA ILE A 226 31.22 12.32 16.02
C ILE A 226 30.36 11.07 16.19
N VAL A 227 30.83 9.93 15.66
CA VAL A 227 30.17 8.63 15.79
C VAL A 227 31.17 7.59 16.27
N GLU A 228 30.76 6.77 17.23
CA GLU A 228 31.56 5.65 17.75
C GLU A 228 32.09 4.75 16.63
N ASP A 229 33.37 4.33 16.74
CA ASP A 229 34.03 3.42 15.82
C ASP A 229 34.84 2.32 16.55
N PRO A 230 34.42 1.04 16.49
CA PRO A 230 33.20 0.53 15.84
C PRO A 230 31.92 0.98 16.55
N GLY A 231 30.85 1.23 15.78
CA GLY A 231 29.56 1.68 16.30
C GLY A 231 28.36 1.25 15.45
N TYR A 232 27.19 1.83 15.75
CA TYR A 232 25.94 1.48 15.07
C TYR A 232 25.90 2.01 13.62
N VAL A 233 26.14 1.12 12.65
CA VAL A 233 26.14 1.42 11.20
C VAL A 233 24.86 2.13 10.75
N GLY A 234 23.72 1.77 11.33
CA GLY A 234 22.44 2.40 11.01
C GLY A 234 22.39 3.89 11.36
N ALA A 235 23.00 4.31 12.47
CA ALA A 235 23.10 5.73 12.83
C ALA A 235 24.01 6.48 11.86
N ARG A 236 25.21 5.95 11.60
CA ARG A 236 26.16 6.54 10.66
C ARG A 236 25.52 6.83 9.29
N ARG A 237 24.80 5.86 8.72
CA ARG A 237 24.14 6.02 7.41
C ARG A 237 23.08 7.12 7.38
N VAL A 238 22.31 7.28 8.46
CA VAL A 238 21.29 8.33 8.55
C VAL A 238 21.93 9.72 8.61
N LEU A 239 23.04 9.84 9.34
CA LEU A 239 23.81 11.08 9.46
C LEU A 239 24.46 11.45 8.12
N GLU A 240 25.11 10.49 7.44
CA GLU A 240 25.69 10.68 6.10
C GLU A 240 24.61 11.08 5.08
N ALA A 241 23.43 10.45 5.12
CA ALA A 241 22.31 10.78 4.24
C ALA A 241 21.75 12.20 4.47
N SER A 242 21.97 12.76 5.66
CA SER A 242 21.65 14.16 5.99
C SER A 242 22.74 15.15 5.56
N GLY A 243 23.83 14.66 4.96
CA GLY A 243 24.96 15.45 4.49
C GLY A 243 26.00 15.77 5.57
N ALA A 244 25.96 15.09 6.72
CA ALA A 244 26.95 15.28 7.78
C ALA A 244 28.34 14.77 7.36
N HIS A 245 29.38 15.45 7.84
CA HIS A 245 30.75 14.94 7.81
C HIS A 245 31.00 14.06 9.04
N ILE A 246 31.12 12.75 8.84
CA ILE A 246 31.32 11.80 9.95
C ILE A 246 32.77 11.82 10.43
N CYS A 247 32.94 12.12 11.72
CA CYS A 247 34.21 12.02 12.43
C CYS A 247 34.18 10.74 13.28
N PRO A 248 35.00 9.72 13.02
CA PRO A 248 35.03 8.51 13.84
C PRO A 248 35.60 8.83 15.23
N GLY A 249 34.86 8.46 16.27
CA GLY A 249 35.28 8.51 17.66
C GLY A 249 35.64 7.09 18.11
N PRO A 250 36.93 6.75 18.30
CA PRO A 250 37.31 5.38 18.64
C PRO A 250 36.80 5.01 20.03
N VAL A 251 36.34 3.77 20.20
CA VAL A 251 35.74 3.27 21.47
C VAL A 251 36.77 2.65 22.43
N ASP A 252 38.06 2.93 22.25
CA ASP A 252 39.15 2.41 23.06
C ASP A 252 39.44 3.22 24.34
N CYS A 253 40.17 2.54 25.23
CA CYS A 253 40.26 2.80 26.67
C CYS A 253 41.32 3.85 27.00
N ALA A 254 40.95 4.81 27.86
CA ALA A 254 41.78 5.80 28.56
C ALA A 254 42.29 7.00 27.74
N PHE A 255 41.77 8.18 28.09
CA PHE A 255 42.60 9.39 28.10
C PHE A 255 43.80 9.13 29.02
N HIS A 256 45.01 9.09 28.45
CA HIS A 256 46.26 9.27 29.19
C HIS A 256 46.74 10.71 29.02
#